data_AF-A0A0Q7NES7-F1
#
_entry.id   AF-A0A0Q7NES7-F1
#
_cell.length_a   1.000
_cell.length_b   1.000
_cell.length_c   1.000
_cell.angle_alpha   90.00
_cell.angle_beta   90.00
_cell.angle_gamma   90.00
#
_symmetry.space_group_name_H-M   'P 1'
#
loop_
_entity.id
_entity.type
_entity.pdbx_description
1 polymer ?
#
loop_
_entity_poly.entity_id
_entity_poly.type
_entity_poly.pdbx_seq_one_letter_code
_entity_poly.pdbx_strand_id
1 'polypeptide(L)'
;MTTFAPMAAELPPNTVLSSVASDLADNHVAAPKGQDQEKLAAIVAQARSEGIPLSVVIVPGNPGHDSSLRDLATEVGESTHGTVAVFSDDWLGTYSDTISRVRLEWAEDSAKYKGNHPEEAVQAFVDRLEQPEGVSWGAITAVLISLMVLVIAGLYLVKVRRGPDADATAVVPPRVDASSTN
;
A
#
# COMPACT_ATOMS: atom_id res chain seq x y z
N MET A 1 46.33 2.66 -5.07
CA MET A 1 45.65 1.84 -4.04
C MET A 1 44.70 2.79 -3.33
N THR A 2 43.46 2.86 -3.81
CA THR A 2 42.47 3.85 -3.35
C THR A 2 41.64 3.18 -2.27
N THR A 3 41.83 3.59 -1.02
CA THR A 3 41.06 3.10 0.12
C THR A 3 39.66 3.68 0.08
N PHE A 4 38.66 2.82 -0.12
CA PHE A 4 37.27 3.09 0.19
C PHE A 4 37.13 3.18 1.72
N ALA A 5 36.81 4.36 2.23
CA ALA A 5 36.31 4.49 3.59
C ALA A 5 34.80 4.20 3.55
N PRO A 6 34.27 3.26 4.35
CA PRO A 6 32.84 3.19 4.57
C PRO A 6 32.44 4.46 5.32
N MET A 7 31.51 5.25 4.77
CA MET A 7 30.82 6.30 5.52
C MET A 7 29.86 5.60 6.48
N ALA A 8 30.40 5.08 7.58
CA ALA A 8 29.63 4.92 8.80
C ALA A 8 29.30 6.34 9.27
N ALA A 9 28.08 6.78 9.02
CA ALA A 9 27.54 8.02 9.55
C ALA A 9 27.28 7.87 11.06
N GLU A 10 28.32 7.68 11.86
CA GLU A 10 28.25 8.01 13.29
C GLU A 10 28.66 9.47 13.44
N LEU A 11 27.71 10.32 13.07
CA LEU A 11 27.77 11.74 13.39
C LEU A 11 27.39 11.91 14.87
N PRO A 12 27.93 12.92 15.59
CA PRO A 12 27.53 13.18 16.96
C PRO A 12 26.00 13.39 17.02
N PRO A 13 25.29 12.67 17.91
CA PRO A 13 23.86 12.35 17.74
C PRO A 13 22.94 13.57 17.59
N ASN A 14 23.36 14.74 18.09
CA ASN A 14 22.48 15.90 18.21
C ASN A 14 22.74 16.97 17.13
N THR A 15 23.86 16.88 16.42
CA THR A 15 24.30 17.94 15.49
C THR A 15 23.66 17.79 14.10
N VAL A 16 23.28 16.57 13.72
CA VAL A 16 22.63 16.27 12.43
C VAL A 16 21.13 16.46 12.54
N LEU A 17 20.54 16.00 13.64
CA LEU A 17 19.11 16.16 13.90
C LEU A 17 18.72 17.63 14.03
N SER A 18 19.57 18.48 14.61
CA SER A 18 19.32 19.93 14.71
C SER A 18 19.36 20.63 13.34
N SER A 19 20.27 20.24 12.42
CA SER A 19 20.24 20.76 11.06
C SER A 19 19.03 20.28 10.28
N VAL A 20 18.67 18.99 10.41
CA VAL A 20 17.45 18.44 9.79
C VAL A 20 16.21 19.17 10.31
N ALA A 21 16.08 19.37 11.62
CA ALA A 21 14.94 20.08 12.20
C ALA A 21 14.85 21.53 11.70
N SER A 22 15.99 22.21 11.53
CA SER A 22 16.02 23.56 10.95
C SER A 22 15.56 23.58 9.50
N ASP A 23 16.04 22.65 8.66
CA ASP A 23 15.65 22.54 7.26
C ASP A 23 14.15 22.19 7.12
N LEU A 24 13.67 21.27 7.96
CA LEU A 24 12.25 20.89 8.00
C LEU A 24 11.36 22.04 8.47
N ALA A 25 11.84 22.90 9.38
CA ALA A 25 11.10 24.08 9.81
C ALA A 25 11.01 25.17 8.73
N ASP A 26 11.97 25.22 7.79
CA ASP A 26 11.99 26.18 6.69
C ASP A 26 11.00 25.78 5.58
N ASN A 27 11.20 24.59 5.01
CA ASN A 27 10.45 24.17 3.81
C ASN A 27 9.98 22.72 3.85
N HIS A 28 10.03 22.07 5.01
CA HIS A 28 9.68 20.66 5.22
C HIS A 28 10.53 19.67 4.41
N VAL A 29 11.72 20.07 3.93
CA VAL A 29 12.65 19.21 3.19
C VAL A 29 14.08 19.39 3.69
N ALA A 30 14.67 18.31 4.19
CA ALA A 30 16.10 18.21 4.47
C ALA A 30 16.76 17.30 3.43
N ALA A 31 17.70 17.82 2.64
CA ALA A 31 18.38 17.04 1.60
C ALA A 31 19.89 17.35 1.55
N PRO A 32 20.74 16.37 1.18
CA PRO A 32 22.17 16.60 1.07
C PRO A 32 22.47 17.52 -0.11
N LYS A 33 23.60 18.21 -0.04
CA LYS A 33 24.08 19.08 -1.13
C LYS A 33 24.21 18.30 -2.42
N GLY A 34 23.70 18.86 -3.51
CA GLY A 34 23.72 18.25 -4.85
C GLY A 34 22.39 17.65 -5.28
N GLN A 35 21.41 17.52 -4.38
CA GLN A 35 20.02 17.22 -4.73
C GLN A 35 19.22 18.49 -4.99
N ASP A 36 18.15 18.38 -5.79
CA ASP A 36 17.27 19.50 -6.13
C ASP A 36 16.27 19.76 -4.99
N GLN A 37 16.74 20.43 -3.94
CA GLN A 37 15.93 20.71 -2.75
C GLN A 37 14.73 21.61 -3.06
N GLU A 38 14.83 22.52 -4.05
CA GLU A 38 13.72 23.37 -4.46
C GLU A 38 12.59 22.55 -5.07
N LYS A 39 12.92 21.61 -5.96
CA LYS A 39 11.93 20.71 -6.55
C LYS A 39 11.29 19.78 -5.52
N LEU A 40 12.08 19.22 -4.60
CA LEU A 40 11.55 18.42 -3.49
C LEU A 40 10.58 19.25 -2.62
N ALA A 41 10.98 20.48 -2.26
CA ALA A 41 10.15 21.37 -1.47
C ALA A 41 8.84 21.73 -2.19
N ALA A 42 8.87 21.87 -3.53
CA ALA A 42 7.65 22.09 -4.31
C ALA A 42 6.67 20.91 -4.24
N ILE A 43 7.18 19.66 -4.36
CA ILE A 43 6.35 18.44 -4.24
C ILE A 43 5.75 18.35 -2.83
N VAL A 44 6.56 18.58 -1.80
CA VAL A 44 6.12 18.53 -0.40
C VAL A 44 5.11 19.65 -0.10
N ALA A 45 5.34 20.87 -0.59
CA ALA A 45 4.41 21.98 -0.43
C ALA A 45 3.05 21.68 -1.09
N GLN A 46 3.05 21.06 -2.28
CA GLN A 46 1.84 20.62 -2.95
C GLN A 46 1.09 19.58 -2.10
N ALA A 47 1.75 18.51 -1.66
CA ALA A 47 1.14 17.47 -0.82
C ALA A 47 0.52 18.07 0.46
N ARG A 48 1.23 19.01 1.11
CA ARG A 48 0.71 19.74 2.28
C ARG A 48 -0.52 20.57 1.96
N SER A 49 -0.56 21.24 0.81
CA SER A 49 -1.73 22.00 0.36
C SER A 49 -2.95 21.10 0.12
N GLU A 50 -2.72 19.83 -0.22
CA GLU A 50 -3.75 18.81 -0.42
C GLU A 50 -4.13 18.06 0.87
N GLY A 51 -3.59 18.50 2.02
CA GLY A 51 -3.95 17.96 3.33
C GLY A 51 -3.10 16.78 3.80
N ILE A 52 -1.98 16.51 3.14
CA ILE A 52 -0.97 15.54 3.59
C ILE A 52 0.13 16.33 4.32
N PRO A 53 0.18 16.37 5.66
CA PRO A 53 1.18 17.14 6.41
C PRO A 53 2.57 16.47 6.34
N LEU A 54 3.17 16.47 5.15
CA LEU A 54 4.41 15.76 4.83
C LEU A 54 5.65 16.60 5.15
N SER A 55 6.67 15.93 5.68
CA SER A 55 8.05 16.39 5.81
C SER A 55 8.97 15.30 5.24
N VAL A 56 9.97 15.69 4.45
CA VAL A 56 10.86 14.76 3.74
C VAL A 56 12.30 14.95 4.18
N VAL A 57 13.00 13.83 4.44
CA VAL A 57 14.44 13.81 4.69
C VAL A 57 15.09 12.88 3.68
N ILE A 58 16.09 13.36 2.95
CA ILE A 58 16.88 12.56 2.01
C ILE A 58 18.21 12.18 2.66
N VAL A 59 18.55 10.91 2.66
CA VAL A 59 19.81 10.35 3.17
C VAL A 59 20.58 9.73 2.00
N PRO A 60 21.87 10.05 1.81
CA PRO A 60 22.64 9.50 0.70
C PRO A 60 22.98 8.02 0.92
N GLY A 61 22.66 7.17 -0.06
CA GLY A 61 22.99 5.76 -0.03
C GLY A 61 22.14 4.93 0.93
N ASN A 62 22.08 3.62 0.70
CA ASN A 62 21.30 2.71 1.54
C ASN A 62 22.03 2.40 2.86
N PRO A 63 21.35 2.46 4.01
CA PRO A 63 21.93 2.03 5.28
C PRO A 63 22.14 0.50 5.30
N GLY A 64 22.91 0.00 6.27
CA GLY A 64 23.10 -1.45 6.45
C GLY A 64 21.81 -2.20 6.83
N HIS A 65 20.84 -1.50 7.45
CA HIS A 65 19.53 -2.01 7.82
C HIS A 65 18.44 -0.99 7.48
N ASP A 66 17.37 -1.45 6.85
CA ASP A 66 16.17 -0.66 6.50
C ASP A 66 15.51 -0.04 7.73
N SER A 67 15.53 -0.75 8.87
CA SER A 67 15.03 -0.26 10.15
C SER A 67 15.65 1.07 10.58
N SER A 68 16.89 1.36 10.16
CA SER A 68 17.56 2.62 10.50
C SER A 68 16.81 3.84 9.97
N LEU A 69 16.18 3.74 8.79
CA LEU A 69 15.40 4.85 8.23
C LEU A 69 14.11 5.08 9.01
N ARG A 70 13.47 4.01 9.48
CA ARG A 70 12.25 4.09 10.32
C ARG A 70 12.56 4.67 11.68
N ASP A 71 13.67 4.27 12.28
CA ASP A 71 14.11 4.78 13.58
C ASP A 71 14.43 6.28 13.47
N LEU A 72 15.13 6.70 12.40
CA LEU A 72 15.35 8.12 12.10
C LEU A 72 14.05 8.89 11.84
N ALA A 73 13.10 8.31 11.09
CA ALA A 73 11.80 8.93 10.85
C ALA A 73 11.02 9.13 12.16
N THR A 74 11.09 8.15 13.07
CA THR A 74 10.47 8.21 14.39
C THR A 74 11.10 9.31 15.24
N GLU A 75 12.43 9.36 15.31
CA GLU A 75 13.16 10.36 16.08
C GLU A 75 12.88 11.79 15.58
N VAL A 76 12.85 12.01 14.27
CA VAL A 76 12.46 13.31 13.68
C VAL A 76 10.97 13.61 13.97
N GLY A 77 10.11 12.59 13.87
CA GLY A 77 8.67 12.68 14.13
C GLY A 77 8.30 13.09 15.55
N GLU A 78 9.13 12.78 16.55
CA GLU A 78 8.90 13.22 17.94
C GLU A 78 8.87 14.75 18.08
N SER A 79 9.54 15.46 17.17
CA SER A 79 9.60 16.93 17.16
C SER A 79 8.80 17.56 16.02
N THR A 80 8.27 16.76 15.08
CA THR A 80 7.61 17.21 13.85
C THR A 80 6.23 16.58 13.74
N HIS A 81 5.17 17.38 13.88
CA HIS A 81 3.80 16.92 13.66
C HIS A 81 3.54 16.53 12.20
N GLY A 82 2.67 15.53 11.99
CA GLY A 82 2.29 15.05 10.68
C GLY A 82 3.02 13.77 10.27
N THR A 83 3.39 13.71 8.99
CA THR A 83 4.07 12.56 8.37
C THR A 83 5.51 12.94 8.05
N VAL A 84 6.46 12.17 8.58
CA VAL A 84 7.88 12.25 8.22
C VAL A 84 8.23 11.06 7.35
N ALA A 85 8.79 11.32 6.17
CA ALA A 85 9.28 10.29 5.26
C ALA A 85 10.78 10.47 5.02
N VAL A 86 11.56 9.48 5.42
CA VAL A 86 13.02 9.44 5.25
C VAL A 86 13.36 8.53 4.09
N PHE A 87 13.96 9.06 3.04
CA PHE A 87 14.32 8.33 1.82
C PHE A 87 15.83 8.10 1.74
N SER A 88 16.23 6.89 1.40
CA SER A 88 17.53 6.57 0.82
C SER A 88 17.39 6.27 -0.67
N ASP A 89 18.46 5.81 -1.32
CA ASP A 89 18.43 5.47 -2.75
C ASP A 89 17.34 4.44 -3.09
N ASP A 90 17.24 3.35 -2.33
CA ASP A 90 16.28 2.27 -2.63
C ASP A 90 15.23 2.05 -1.56
N TRP A 91 15.42 2.57 -0.36
CA TRP A 91 14.57 2.30 0.79
C TRP A 91 14.01 3.60 1.35
N LEU A 92 12.98 3.45 2.16
CA LEU A 92 12.44 4.55 2.95
C LEU A 92 11.90 4.03 4.27
N GLY A 93 11.83 4.93 5.25
CA GLY A 93 11.15 4.73 6.51
C GLY A 93 10.21 5.89 6.78
N THR A 94 9.03 5.60 7.32
CA THR A 94 8.05 6.63 7.66
C THR A 94 7.68 6.63 9.13
N TYR A 95 7.25 7.80 9.58
CA TYR A 95 6.52 8.02 10.81
C TYR A 95 5.31 8.89 10.48
N SER A 96 4.15 8.62 11.07
CA SER A 96 2.99 9.51 10.95
C SER A 96 2.08 9.40 12.17
N ASP A 97 1.61 10.55 12.64
CA ASP A 97 0.56 10.68 13.65
C ASP A 97 -0.85 10.86 13.04
N THR A 98 -0.93 11.00 11.71
CA THR A 98 -2.15 11.39 10.98
C THR A 98 -2.57 10.38 9.92
N ILE A 99 -1.64 9.61 9.35
CA ILE A 99 -1.90 8.62 8.31
C ILE A 99 -1.79 7.22 8.89
N SER A 100 -2.76 6.36 8.55
CA SER A 100 -2.76 4.97 9.01
C SER A 100 -1.53 4.22 8.50
N ARG A 101 -1.01 3.32 9.34
CA ARG A 101 0.17 2.51 9.00
C ARG A 101 0.00 1.72 7.70
N VAL A 102 -1.18 1.17 7.45
CA VAL A 102 -1.46 0.40 6.22
C VAL A 102 -1.34 1.28 4.97
N ARG A 103 -1.83 2.53 5.03
CA ARG A 103 -1.73 3.47 3.92
C ARG A 103 -0.29 3.94 3.70
N LEU A 104 0.48 4.12 4.77
CA LEU A 104 1.92 4.40 4.67
C LEU A 104 2.68 3.23 4.03
N GLU A 105 2.52 2.00 4.53
CA GLU A 105 3.19 0.81 3.97
C GLU A 105 2.86 0.63 2.48
N TRP A 106 1.62 0.92 2.10
CA TRP A 106 1.19 0.91 0.70
C TRP A 106 1.95 1.97 -0.12
N ALA A 107 2.03 3.22 0.35
CA ALA A 107 2.75 4.30 -0.32
C ALA A 107 4.28 4.10 -0.35
N GLU A 108 4.84 3.52 0.69
CA GLU A 108 6.26 3.16 0.75
C GLU A 108 6.62 2.19 -0.37
N ASP A 109 5.82 1.15 -0.58
CA ASP A 109 6.12 0.14 -1.59
C ASP A 109 6.18 0.70 -3.02
N SER A 110 5.44 1.77 -3.34
CA SER A 110 5.55 2.44 -4.65
C SER A 110 6.80 3.30 -4.81
N ALA A 111 7.41 3.72 -3.71
CA ALA A 111 8.52 4.66 -3.69
C ALA A 111 9.90 3.99 -3.53
N LYS A 112 9.93 2.68 -3.24
CA LYS A 112 11.17 1.89 -3.14
C LYS A 112 11.82 1.68 -4.50
N TYR A 113 13.13 1.41 -4.46
CA TYR A 113 13.95 1.00 -5.61
C TYR A 113 14.01 2.01 -6.75
N LYS A 114 14.12 3.30 -6.41
CA LYS A 114 14.27 4.40 -7.37
C LYS A 114 15.73 4.81 -7.59
N GLY A 115 16.68 4.23 -6.85
CA GLY A 115 18.07 4.64 -6.86
C GLY A 115 18.23 6.10 -6.41
N ASN A 116 19.29 6.76 -6.88
CA ASN A 116 19.56 8.16 -6.52
C ASN A 116 18.67 9.17 -7.30
N HIS A 117 17.36 8.96 -7.27
CA HIS A 117 16.32 9.80 -7.88
C HIS A 117 15.27 10.20 -6.83
N PRO A 118 15.64 11.02 -5.83
CA PRO A 118 14.77 11.31 -4.69
C PRO A 118 13.47 12.01 -5.09
N GLU A 119 13.47 12.84 -6.13
CA GLU A 119 12.26 13.53 -6.59
C GLU A 119 11.24 12.54 -7.17
N GLU A 120 11.70 11.50 -7.87
CA GLU A 120 10.83 10.44 -8.37
C GLU A 120 10.26 9.59 -7.24
N ALA A 121 11.09 9.25 -6.24
CA ALA A 121 10.65 8.49 -5.07
C ALA A 121 9.62 9.25 -4.24
N VAL A 122 9.87 10.53 -3.96
CA VAL A 122 8.96 11.39 -3.21
C VAL A 122 7.65 11.60 -3.96
N GLN A 123 7.70 11.86 -5.27
CA GLN A 123 6.48 11.98 -6.07
C GLN A 123 5.67 10.69 -6.06
N ALA A 124 6.31 9.53 -6.27
CA ALA A 124 5.61 8.23 -6.24
C ALA A 124 4.96 7.95 -4.88
N PHE A 125 5.62 8.34 -3.78
CA PHE A 125 5.05 8.24 -2.44
C PHE A 125 3.81 9.13 -2.28
N VAL A 126 3.90 10.40 -2.68
CA VAL A 126 2.82 11.37 -2.60
C VAL A 126 1.63 10.95 -3.46
N ASP A 127 1.87 10.62 -4.74
CA ASP A 127 0.84 10.15 -5.67
C ASP A 127 0.04 8.98 -5.08
N ARG A 128 0.73 8.10 -4.35
CA ARG A 128 0.12 6.94 -3.75
C ARG A 128 -0.63 7.24 -2.46
N LEU A 129 -0.19 8.23 -1.70
CA LEU A 129 -0.98 8.75 -0.60
C LEU A 129 -2.24 9.45 -1.12
N GLU A 130 -2.17 10.26 -2.16
CA GLU A 130 -3.33 10.97 -2.74
C GLU A 130 -4.39 10.03 -3.31
N GLN A 131 -4.00 8.81 -3.70
CA GLN A 131 -4.97 7.82 -4.15
C GLN A 131 -6.00 7.51 -3.04
N PRO A 132 -7.30 7.67 -3.32
CA PRO A 132 -8.34 7.28 -2.39
C PRO A 132 -8.17 5.80 -2.05
N GLU A 133 -8.46 5.43 -0.81
CA GLU A 133 -8.49 4.03 -0.39
C GLU A 133 -9.32 3.26 -1.42
N GLY A 134 -8.63 2.44 -2.22
CA GLY A 134 -9.19 1.90 -3.46
C GLY A 134 -10.50 1.14 -3.23
N VAL A 135 -11.21 0.90 -4.33
CA VAL A 135 -12.52 0.24 -4.39
C VAL A 135 -12.75 -0.71 -3.20
N SER A 136 -13.73 -0.39 -2.36
CA SER A 136 -14.01 -1.12 -1.12
C SER A 136 -14.12 -2.63 -1.41
N TRP A 137 -13.08 -3.38 -1.02
CA TRP A 137 -13.03 -4.81 -1.24
C TRP A 137 -14.13 -5.54 -0.46
N GLY A 138 -14.54 -4.96 0.68
CA GLY A 138 -15.74 -5.36 1.40
C GLY A 138 -17.01 -5.16 0.57
N ALA A 139 -17.17 -4.02 -0.11
CA ALA A 139 -18.31 -3.78 -0.99
C ALA A 139 -18.34 -4.76 -2.17
N ILE A 140 -17.19 -5.00 -2.83
CA ILE A 140 -17.11 -6.00 -3.90
C ILE A 140 -17.46 -7.39 -3.38
N THR A 141 -16.88 -7.80 -2.25
CA THR A 141 -17.17 -9.10 -1.63
C THR A 141 -18.66 -9.21 -1.27
N ALA A 142 -19.27 -8.17 -0.72
CA ALA A 142 -20.69 -8.14 -0.40
C ALA A 142 -21.58 -8.30 -1.65
N VAL A 143 -21.22 -7.64 -2.76
CA VAL A 143 -21.91 -7.80 -4.05
C VAL A 143 -21.79 -9.24 -4.56
N LEU A 144 -20.58 -9.82 -4.54
CA LEU A 144 -20.35 -11.20 -4.98
C LEU A 144 -21.14 -12.22 -4.15
N ILE A 145 -21.15 -12.07 -2.83
CA ILE A 145 -21.94 -12.91 -1.93
C ILE A 145 -23.44 -12.76 -2.23
N SER A 146 -23.91 -11.54 -2.44
CA SER A 146 -25.32 -11.28 -2.74
C SER A 146 -25.73 -11.93 -4.06
N LEU A 147 -24.93 -11.81 -5.11
CA LEU A 147 -25.15 -12.48 -6.39
C LEU A 147 -25.16 -14.00 -6.23
N MET A 148 -24.23 -14.57 -5.47
CA MET A 148 -24.18 -16.01 -5.19
C MET A 148 -25.46 -16.49 -4.50
N VAL A 149 -25.92 -15.78 -3.46
CA VAL A 149 -27.16 -16.10 -2.74
C VAL A 149 -28.38 -16.04 -3.67
N LEU A 150 -28.45 -15.03 -4.54
CA LEU A 150 -29.53 -14.92 -5.54
C LEU A 150 -29.54 -16.08 -6.53
N VAL A 151 -28.37 -16.51 -7.01
CA VAL A 151 -28.24 -17.68 -7.89
C VAL A 151 -28.69 -18.95 -7.18
N ILE A 152 -28.25 -19.18 -5.95
CA ILE A 152 -28.65 -20.35 -5.14
C ILE A 152 -30.17 -20.35 -4.92
N ALA A 153 -30.75 -19.22 -4.53
CA ALA A 153 -32.18 -19.07 -4.33
C ALA A 153 -32.96 -19.32 -5.64
N GLY A 154 -32.50 -18.78 -6.76
CA GLY A 154 -33.09 -19.01 -8.08
C GLY A 154 -33.07 -20.48 -8.49
N LEU A 155 -31.94 -21.17 -8.32
CA LEU A 155 -31.80 -22.60 -8.61
C LEU A 155 -32.69 -23.46 -7.69
N TYR A 156 -32.78 -23.11 -6.41
CA TYR A 156 -33.68 -23.78 -5.47
C TYR A 156 -35.15 -23.64 -5.88
N LEU A 157 -35.59 -22.43 -6.26
CA LEU A 157 -36.94 -22.19 -6.76
C LEU A 157 -37.24 -22.99 -8.05
N VAL A 158 -36.30 -23.07 -8.98
CA VAL A 158 -36.43 -23.91 -10.19
C VAL A 158 -36.56 -25.38 -9.82
N LYS A 159 -35.74 -25.88 -8.88
CA LYS A 159 -35.78 -27.28 -8.43
C LYS A 159 -37.12 -27.62 -7.76
N VAL A 160 -37.61 -26.78 -6.85
CA VAL A 160 -38.90 -27.00 -6.16
C VAL A 160 -40.07 -26.93 -7.15
N ARG A 161 -40.01 -26.05 -8.16
CA ARG A 161 -41.03 -25.95 -9.21
C ARG A 161 -41.06 -27.15 -10.16
N ARG A 162 -39.96 -27.89 -10.31
CA ARG A 162 -39.88 -29.02 -11.25
C ARG A 162 -40.54 -30.31 -10.74
N GLY A 163 -40.84 -30.43 -9.44
CA GLY A 163 -41.58 -31.55 -8.84
C GLY A 163 -40.96 -32.95 -9.04
N PRO A 164 -41.35 -33.98 -8.27
CA PRO A 164 -40.88 -35.36 -8.44
C PRO A 164 -41.35 -36.07 -9.72
N ASP A 165 -42.22 -35.45 -10.52
CA ASP A 165 -42.94 -36.12 -11.62
C ASP A 165 -42.11 -36.39 -12.88
N ALA A 166 -40.83 -36.00 -12.90
CA ALA A 166 -39.93 -36.29 -14.02
C ALA A 166 -39.32 -37.70 -14.01
N ASP A 167 -39.39 -38.44 -12.88
CA ASP A 167 -38.82 -39.80 -12.76
C ASP A 167 -39.86 -40.93 -12.90
N ALA A 168 -41.16 -40.62 -12.99
CA ALA A 168 -42.22 -41.63 -12.98
C ALA A 168 -42.53 -42.28 -14.37
N THR A 169 -41.90 -41.85 -15.46
CA THR A 169 -42.16 -42.39 -16.81
C THR A 169 -41.31 -43.59 -17.22
N ALA A 170 -40.46 -44.13 -16.34
CA ALA A 170 -39.59 -45.26 -16.64
C ALA A 170 -39.88 -46.52 -15.80
N VAL A 171 -41.14 -46.95 -15.70
CA VAL A 171 -41.45 -48.32 -15.26
C VAL A 171 -42.50 -48.93 -16.19
N VAL A 172 -42.02 -49.59 -17.25
CA VAL A 172 -42.84 -50.55 -18.01
C VAL A 172 -42.66 -51.92 -17.34
N PRO A 173 -43.72 -52.54 -16.78
CA PRO A 173 -43.61 -53.87 -16.18
C PRO A 173 -43.43 -54.97 -17.25
N PRO A 174 -42.86 -56.13 -16.89
CA PRO A 174 -42.55 -57.20 -17.84
C PRO A 174 -43.84 -57.81 -18.41
N ARG A 175 -43.89 -57.93 -19.76
CA ARG A 175 -44.94 -58.67 -20.45
C ARG A 175 -44.76 -60.17 -20.19
N VAL A 176 -45.62 -60.72 -19.33
CA VAL A 176 -45.81 -62.16 -19.19
C VAL A 176 -47.10 -62.49 -19.92
N ASP A 177 -47.00 -63.09 -21.11
CA ASP A 177 -48.14 -63.78 -21.73
C ASP A 177 -47.68 -65.17 -22.14
N ALA A 178 -48.16 -66.15 -21.38
CA ALA A 178 -48.03 -67.57 -21.65
C ALA A 178 -48.96 -67.99 -22.81
N SER A 179 -48.44 -68.92 -23.61
CA SER A 179 -49.08 -69.85 -24.56
C SER A 179 -50.60 -70.12 -24.43
N SER A 180 -51.32 -70.16 -25.58
CA SER A 180 -52.12 -71.32 -26.00
C SER A 180 -52.63 -71.25 -27.46
N THR A 181 -52.27 -72.27 -28.27
CA THR A 181 -53.11 -73.01 -29.24
C THR A 181 -54.04 -72.28 -30.23
N ASN A 182 -53.79 -72.46 -31.53
CA ASN A 182 -54.53 -73.40 -32.40
C ASN A 182 -53.67 -73.78 -33.61
#